data_AF-A0A973HX64-F1
#
_entry.id   AF-A0A973HX64-F1
#
_cell.length_a   1.000
_cell.length_b   1.000
_cell.length_c   1.000
_cell.angle_alpha   90.00
_cell.angle_beta   90.00
_cell.angle_gamma   90.00
#
_symmetry.space_group_name_H-M   'P 1'
#
loop_
_entity.id
_entity.type
_entity.pdbx_description
1 polymer ?
#
loop_
_entity_poly.entity_id
_entity_poly.type
_entity_poly.pdbx_seq_one_letter_code
_entity_poly.pdbx_strand_id
1 'polypeptide(L)'
;MDPVDLRSDTVTHPTEEMYRQMAAAPLGDDVFGDDPTVNRLEQVAAQRLGKDAALFVPSGTMANTIAVGTLTRPGDEMLLTEDSHIYLYEAGGSARLWGVHPRPQKSIAGCLDANEIRKSIRPEDAHQPR
;
A
#
# COMPACT_ATOMS: atom_id res chain seq x y z
N MET A 1 36.38 3.22 2.08
CA MET A 1 35.17 3.34 2.91
C MET A 1 34.01 3.17 1.98
N ASP A 2 33.08 2.29 2.32
CA ASP A 2 31.80 2.26 1.63
C ASP A 2 31.12 3.63 1.81
N PRO A 3 30.52 4.20 0.76
CA PRO A 3 29.87 5.51 0.85
C PRO A 3 28.72 5.47 1.85
N VAL A 4 28.67 6.47 2.73
CA VAL A 4 27.55 6.66 3.66
C VAL A 4 26.40 7.30 2.90
N ASP A 5 25.38 6.51 2.58
CA ASP A 5 24.18 6.95 1.86
C ASP A 5 22.99 7.13 2.81
N LEU A 6 22.58 8.38 3.04
CA LEU A 6 21.48 8.76 3.94
C LEU A 6 20.26 9.29 3.18
N ARG A 7 20.15 9.01 1.87
CA ARG A 7 19.03 9.52 1.05
C ARG A 7 17.70 8.87 1.43
N SER A 8 17.70 7.56 1.70
CA SER A 8 16.53 6.75 2.10
C SER A 8 17.00 5.36 2.53
N ASP A 9 16.21 4.68 3.34
CA ASP A 9 16.34 3.24 3.63
C ASP A 9 16.14 2.34 2.39
N THR A 10 15.49 2.82 1.33
CA THR A 10 15.35 2.06 0.06
C THR A 10 16.67 1.77 -0.66
N VAL A 11 17.78 2.41 -0.26
CA VAL A 11 19.11 2.16 -0.85
C VAL A 11 19.77 0.88 -0.33
N THR A 12 19.12 0.15 0.59
CA THR A 12 19.65 -1.10 1.13
C THR A 12 19.89 -2.15 0.06
N HIS A 13 21.01 -2.87 0.16
CA HIS A 13 21.28 -4.06 -0.63
C HIS A 13 20.99 -5.34 0.19
N PRO A 14 20.60 -6.45 -0.45
CA PRO A 14 20.47 -7.74 0.23
C PRO A 14 21.80 -8.15 0.87
N THR A 15 21.73 -8.75 2.07
CA THR A 15 22.91 -9.35 2.69
C THR A 15 23.31 -10.64 1.97
N GLU A 16 24.55 -11.11 2.19
CA GLU A 16 25.02 -12.40 1.64
C GLU A 16 24.10 -13.57 2.01
N GLU A 17 23.55 -13.58 3.23
CA GLU A 17 22.62 -14.63 3.65
C GLU A 17 21.29 -14.52 2.90
N MET A 18 20.77 -13.31 2.70
CA MET A 18 19.57 -13.11 1.87
C MET A 18 19.78 -13.64 0.45
N TYR A 19 20.93 -13.35 -0.16
CA TYR A 19 21.24 -13.87 -1.50
C TYR A 19 21.26 -15.39 -1.58
N ARG A 20 21.86 -16.06 -0.58
CA ARG A 20 21.86 -17.54 -0.53
C ARG A 20 20.45 -18.11 -0.40
N GLN A 21 19.61 -17.50 0.44
CA GLN A 21 18.22 -17.93 0.59
C GLN A 21 17.42 -17.71 -0.69
N MET A 22 17.59 -16.56 -1.36
CA MET A 22 16.96 -16.28 -2.66
C MET A 22 17.37 -17.31 -3.72
N ALA A 23 18.66 -17.64 -3.80
CA ALA A 23 19.18 -18.58 -4.79
C ALA A 23 18.73 -20.03 -4.56
N ALA A 24 18.47 -20.40 -3.30
CA ALA A 24 18.04 -21.74 -2.91
C ALA A 24 16.51 -21.89 -2.79
N ALA A 25 15.75 -20.79 -2.91
CA ALA A 25 14.30 -20.81 -2.72
C ALA A 25 13.61 -21.68 -3.78
N PRO A 26 12.70 -22.59 -3.38
CA PRO A 26 11.87 -23.30 -4.35
C PRO A 26 10.90 -22.31 -5.01
N LEU A 27 10.82 -22.33 -6.33
CA LEU A 27 9.97 -21.43 -7.11
C LEU A 27 8.90 -22.21 -7.86
N GLY A 28 7.82 -21.54 -8.20
CA GLY A 28 6.74 -22.06 -9.03
C GLY A 28 6.14 -20.96 -9.89
N ASP A 29 4.92 -21.20 -10.38
CA ASP A 29 4.15 -20.19 -11.08
C ASP A 29 3.10 -19.61 -10.13
N ASP A 30 3.31 -18.36 -9.73
CA ASP A 30 2.45 -17.64 -8.79
C ASP A 30 1.04 -17.37 -9.36
N VAL A 31 0.90 -17.24 -10.68
CA VAL A 31 -0.43 -17.06 -11.32
C VAL A 31 -1.30 -18.30 -11.14
N PHE A 32 -0.69 -19.49 -11.13
CA PHE A 32 -1.37 -20.75 -10.82
C PHE A 32 -1.45 -21.06 -9.32
N GLY A 33 -0.78 -20.26 -8.47
CA GLY A 33 -0.73 -20.45 -7.03
C GLY A 33 0.26 -21.54 -6.57
N ASP A 34 1.15 -21.97 -7.47
CA ASP A 34 2.06 -23.10 -7.23
C ASP A 34 3.46 -22.65 -6.78
N ASP A 35 3.70 -21.35 -6.54
CA ASP A 35 4.96 -20.88 -5.98
C ASP A 35 5.00 -21.07 -4.44
N PRO A 36 5.79 -22.03 -3.92
CA PRO A 36 5.80 -22.33 -2.49
C PRO A 36 6.46 -21.23 -1.64
N THR A 37 7.34 -20.42 -2.24
CA THR A 37 8.03 -19.34 -1.53
C THR A 37 7.10 -18.14 -1.35
N VAL A 38 6.37 -17.75 -2.39
CA VAL A 38 5.35 -16.67 -2.30
C VAL A 38 4.24 -17.07 -1.33
N ASN A 39 3.66 -18.26 -1.50
CA ASN A 39 2.63 -18.78 -0.60
C ASN A 39 3.04 -18.74 0.87
N ARG A 40 4.28 -19.15 1.18
CA ARG A 40 4.81 -19.12 2.54
C ARG A 40 4.99 -17.69 3.05
N LEU A 41 5.50 -16.77 2.23
CA LEU A 41 5.66 -15.36 2.59
C LEU A 41 4.31 -14.74 2.96
N GLU A 42 3.29 -14.95 2.13
CA GLU A 42 1.94 -14.42 2.34
C GLU A 42 1.29 -15.02 3.61
N GLN A 43 1.39 -16.33 3.82
CA GLN A 43 0.89 -16.97 5.03
C GLN A 43 1.55 -16.40 6.30
N VAL A 44 2.87 -16.22 6.28
CA VAL A 44 3.60 -15.63 7.41
C VAL A 44 3.16 -14.18 7.64
N ALA A 45 2.99 -13.39 6.58
CA ALA A 45 2.53 -12.01 6.69
C ALA A 45 1.10 -11.92 7.27
N ALA A 46 0.18 -12.72 6.76
CA ALA A 46 -1.21 -12.79 7.23
C ALA A 46 -1.28 -13.18 8.70
N GLN A 47 -0.56 -14.22 9.11
CA GLN A 47 -0.48 -14.67 10.50
C GLN A 47 0.10 -13.60 11.43
N ARG A 48 1.19 -12.94 11.03
CA ARG A 48 1.83 -11.88 11.84
C ARG A 48 0.93 -10.68 12.06
N LEU A 49 0.07 -10.36 11.09
CA LEU A 49 -0.83 -9.21 11.15
C LEU A 49 -2.24 -9.56 11.64
N GLY A 50 -2.51 -10.84 11.94
CA GLY A 50 -3.83 -11.31 12.35
C GLY A 50 -4.89 -11.08 11.26
N LYS A 51 -4.54 -11.33 10.01
CA LYS A 51 -5.41 -11.21 8.83
C LYS A 51 -5.63 -12.57 8.20
N ASP A 52 -6.74 -12.71 7.47
CA ASP A 52 -7.12 -13.97 6.83
C ASP A 52 -6.21 -14.31 5.64
N ALA A 53 -5.68 -13.28 4.96
CA ALA A 53 -4.82 -13.42 3.79
C ALA A 53 -3.84 -12.25 3.65
N ALA A 54 -2.82 -12.43 2.81
CA ALA A 54 -1.91 -11.40 2.34
C ALA A 54 -1.64 -11.63 0.84
N LEU A 55 -1.08 -10.63 0.16
CA LEU A 55 -0.72 -10.70 -1.25
C LEU A 55 0.67 -10.07 -1.44
N PHE A 56 1.60 -10.81 -2.07
CA PHE A 56 2.89 -10.27 -2.47
C PHE A 56 2.74 -9.41 -3.72
N VAL A 57 3.34 -8.23 -3.71
CA VAL A 57 3.30 -7.30 -4.84
C VAL A 57 4.68 -6.66 -5.06
N PRO A 58 5.00 -6.23 -6.30
CA PRO A 58 6.32 -5.71 -6.62
C PRO A 58 6.71 -4.39 -5.91
N SER A 59 5.74 -3.59 -5.46
CA SER A 59 6.03 -2.29 -4.83
C SER A 59 4.93 -1.85 -3.86
N GLY A 60 5.29 -0.97 -2.92
CA GLY A 60 4.32 -0.34 -2.02
C GLY A 60 3.26 0.49 -2.77
N THR A 61 3.63 1.15 -3.86
CA THR A 61 2.69 1.87 -4.73
C THR A 61 1.65 0.94 -5.34
N MET A 62 2.05 -0.26 -5.78
CA MET A 62 1.08 -1.25 -6.28
C MET A 62 0.20 -1.77 -5.14
N ALA A 63 0.77 -2.01 -3.95
CA ALA A 63 0.00 -2.43 -2.78
C ALA A 63 -1.11 -1.43 -2.44
N ASN A 64 -0.78 -0.14 -2.35
CA ASN A 64 -1.74 0.93 -2.09
C ASN A 64 -2.77 1.06 -3.21
N THR A 65 -2.33 1.00 -4.47
CA THR A 65 -3.23 1.08 -5.62
C THR A 65 -4.25 -0.06 -5.62
N ILE A 66 -3.82 -1.30 -5.35
CA ILE A 66 -4.73 -2.45 -5.24
C ILE A 66 -5.66 -2.26 -4.05
N ALA A 67 -5.15 -1.86 -2.88
CA ALA A 67 -5.97 -1.61 -1.69
C ALA A 67 -7.10 -0.61 -1.99
N VAL A 68 -6.78 0.53 -2.61
CA VAL A 68 -7.78 1.52 -3.03
C VAL A 68 -8.80 0.88 -3.98
N GLY A 69 -8.36 0.20 -5.05
CA GLY A 69 -9.25 -0.44 -6.01
C GLY A 69 -10.15 -1.52 -5.43
N THR A 70 -9.71 -2.23 -4.39
CA THR A 70 -10.50 -3.26 -3.71
C THR A 70 -11.52 -2.70 -2.72
N LEU A 71 -11.25 -1.53 -2.14
CA LEU A 71 -12.05 -0.94 -1.06
C LEU A 71 -13.02 0.15 -1.55
N THR A 72 -12.93 0.54 -2.81
CA THR A 72 -13.67 1.68 -3.36
C THR A 72 -14.26 1.37 -4.74
N ARG A 73 -15.12 2.27 -5.20
CA ARG A 73 -15.68 2.32 -6.56
C ARG A 73 -15.39 3.68 -7.18
N PRO A 74 -15.40 3.79 -8.53
CA PRO A 74 -15.33 5.08 -9.18
C PRO A 74 -16.40 6.05 -8.67
N GLY A 75 -15.99 7.25 -8.27
CA GLY A 75 -16.85 8.26 -7.66
C GLY A 75 -16.89 8.24 -6.12
N ASP A 76 -16.34 7.22 -5.46
CA ASP A 76 -16.16 7.25 -4.01
C ASP A 76 -15.11 8.29 -3.59
N GLU A 77 -15.20 8.81 -2.37
CA GLU A 77 -14.26 9.72 -1.73
C GLU A 77 -13.35 8.96 -0.76
N MET A 78 -12.05 9.24 -0.84
CA MET A 78 -11.08 8.73 0.12
C MET A 78 -10.60 9.88 1.00
N LEU A 79 -10.76 9.74 2.32
CA LEU A 79 -10.15 10.64 3.31
C LEU A 79 -8.76 10.13 3.65
N LEU A 80 -7.77 11.00 3.60
CA LEU A 80 -6.35 10.70 3.83
C LEU A 80 -5.62 11.96 4.31
N THR A 81 -4.39 11.83 4.83
CA THR A 81 -3.59 13.00 5.17
C THR A 81 -3.03 13.68 3.92
N GLU A 82 -2.90 15.00 3.96
CA GLU A 82 -2.31 15.81 2.87
C GLU A 82 -0.84 15.52 2.57
N ASP A 83 -0.14 14.90 3.51
CA ASP A 83 1.26 14.48 3.40
C ASP A 83 1.41 12.98 3.08
N SER A 84 0.32 12.24 2.87
CA SER A 84 0.38 10.79 2.62
C SER A 84 1.03 10.44 1.28
N HIS A 85 1.73 9.29 1.27
CA HIS A 85 2.41 8.78 0.08
C HIS A 85 1.45 8.54 -1.09
N ILE A 86 0.27 7.96 -0.80
CA ILE A 86 -0.80 7.68 -1.78
C ILE A 86 -1.23 8.96 -2.52
N TYR A 87 -1.20 10.12 -1.86
CA TYR A 87 -1.56 11.39 -2.46
C TYR A 87 -0.43 12.02 -3.26
N LEU A 88 0.75 12.16 -2.62
CA LEU A 88 1.84 12.99 -3.15
C LEU A 88 2.77 12.24 -4.12
N TYR A 89 3.01 10.96 -3.88
CA TYR A 89 4.15 10.24 -4.47
C TYR A 89 3.75 9.02 -5.32
N GLU A 90 2.45 8.84 -5.57
CA GLU A 90 1.93 7.72 -6.38
C GLU A 90 1.26 8.18 -7.68
N ALA A 91 1.69 9.35 -8.19
CA ALA A 91 1.27 9.91 -9.48
C ALA A 91 -0.25 10.04 -9.66
N GLY A 92 -0.99 10.22 -8.56
CA GLY A 92 -2.45 10.30 -8.56
C GLY A 92 -3.15 8.99 -8.93
N GLY A 93 -2.54 7.83 -8.63
CA GLY A 93 -3.04 6.50 -9.00
C GLY A 93 -4.50 6.24 -8.57
N SER A 94 -4.91 6.70 -7.39
CA SER A 94 -6.30 6.56 -6.90
C SER A 94 -7.32 7.19 -7.85
N ALA A 95 -7.07 8.43 -8.29
CA ALA A 95 -7.95 9.12 -9.24
C ALA A 95 -7.80 8.56 -10.66
N ARG A 96 -6.56 8.34 -11.12
CA ARG A 96 -6.28 7.95 -12.51
C ARG A 96 -6.73 6.53 -12.85
N LEU A 97 -6.53 5.58 -11.95
CA LEU A 97 -6.78 4.15 -12.21
C LEU A 97 -8.15 3.71 -11.71
N TRP A 98 -8.62 4.28 -10.60
CA TRP A 98 -9.84 3.83 -9.94
C TRP A 98 -10.97 4.88 -9.92
N GLY A 99 -10.73 6.10 -10.41
CA GLY A 99 -11.75 7.15 -10.41
C GLY A 99 -12.18 7.60 -9.01
N VAL A 100 -11.31 7.40 -8.02
CA VAL A 100 -11.58 7.76 -6.61
C VAL A 100 -11.21 9.22 -6.38
N HIS A 101 -12.06 9.96 -5.67
CA HIS A 101 -11.82 11.35 -5.33
C HIS A 101 -11.00 11.45 -4.03
N PRO A 102 -9.70 11.81 -4.06
CA PRO A 102 -8.95 12.02 -2.83
C PRO A 102 -9.38 13.34 -2.19
N ARG A 103 -9.65 13.32 -0.88
CA ARG A 103 -9.90 14.53 -0.10
C ARG A 103 -8.90 14.63 1.06
N PRO A 104 -7.76 15.30 0.82
CA PRO A 104 -6.71 15.48 1.81
C PRO A 104 -7.21 16.19 3.07
N GLN A 105 -6.74 15.74 4.22
CA GLN A 105 -6.98 16.29 5.53
C GLN A 105 -5.66 16.74 6.16
N LYS A 106 -5.72 17.78 6.97
CA LYS A 106 -4.54 18.25 7.71
C LYS A 106 -4.04 17.15 8.65
N SER A 107 -2.73 16.93 8.63
CA SER A 107 -2.01 16.00 9.50
C SER A 107 -1.41 16.73 10.69
N ILE A 108 -1.40 16.09 11.86
CA ILE A 108 -0.61 16.51 13.02
C ILE A 108 0.32 15.35 13.39
N ALA A 109 1.61 15.52 13.11
CA ALA A 109 2.63 14.50 13.34
C ALA A 109 2.32 13.14 12.66
N GLY A 110 1.75 13.16 11.46
CA GLY A 110 1.39 11.95 10.71
C GLY A 110 0.03 11.35 11.08
N CYS A 111 -0.71 12.00 12.00
CA CYS A 111 -1.99 11.50 12.49
C CYS A 111 -3.17 12.36 11.99
N LEU A 112 -4.28 11.69 11.74
CA LEU A 112 -5.59 12.31 11.50
C LEU A 112 -6.33 12.54 12.80
N ASP A 113 -6.98 13.70 12.93
CA ASP A 113 -7.93 13.94 14.01
C ASP A 113 -9.27 13.26 13.70
N ALA A 114 -9.70 12.35 14.58
CA ALA A 114 -10.91 11.56 14.36
C ALA A 114 -12.19 12.42 14.31
N ASN A 115 -12.24 13.56 15.00
CA ASN A 115 -13.40 14.45 14.94
C ASN A 115 -13.43 15.21 13.63
N GLU A 116 -12.28 15.67 13.13
CA GLU A 116 -12.19 16.31 11.82
C GLU A 116 -12.55 15.32 10.70
N ILE A 117 -12.12 14.06 10.80
CA ILE A 117 -12.54 13.01 9.87
C ILE A 117 -14.06 12.83 9.87
N ARG A 118 -14.69 12.70 11.04
CA ARG A 118 -16.16 12.55 11.13
C ARG A 118 -16.90 13.74 10.52
N LYS A 119 -16.41 14.97 10.71
CA LYS A 119 -16.99 16.17 10.09
C LYS A 119 -16.79 16.23 8.58
N SER A 120 -15.72 15.60 8.08
CA SER A 120 -15.43 15.54 6.65
C SER A 120 -16.30 14.51 5.91
N ILE A 121 -16.88 13.52 6.58
CA ILE A 121 -17.80 12.56 5.94
C ILE A 121 -19.01 13.31 5.36
N ARG A 122 -19.28 13.09 4.07
CA ARG A 122 -20.37 13.76 3.36
C ARG A 122 -21.72 13.12 3.69
N PRO A 123 -22.81 13.91 3.69
CA PRO A 123 -24.15 13.34 3.66
C PRO A 123 -24.39 12.66 2.31
N GLU A 124 -25.36 11.75 2.27
CA GLU A 124 -25.76 11.12 1.01
C GLU A 124 -26.45 12.16 0.09
N ASP A 125 -25.75 12.57 -0.97
CA ASP A 125 -26.19 13.57 -1.95
C ASP A 125 -25.70 13.16 -3.35
N ALA A 126 -26.60 13.06 -4.32
CA ALA A 126 -26.29 12.62 -5.68
C ALA A 126 -25.31 13.53 -6.44
N HIS A 127 -25.11 14.77 -5.97
CA HIS A 127 -24.15 15.72 -6.56
C HIS A 127 -22.74 15.59 -5.97
N GLN A 128 -22.57 14.77 -4.92
CA GLN A 128 -21.30 14.64 -4.20
C GLN A 128 -20.67 13.26 -4.41
N PRO A 129 -19.33 13.17 -4.32
CA PRO A 129 -18.63 11.89 -4.13
C PRO A 129 -19.16 11.14 -2.91
N ARG A 130 -19.11 9.81 -2.93
CA ARG A 130 -19.68 8.92 -1.90
C ARG A 130 -18.70 8.46 -0.84
#